data_AF-A0A7R9Z0B6-F1
#
_entry.id   AF-A0A7R9Z0B6-F1
#
_cell.length_a   1.000
_cell.length_b   1.000
_cell.length_c   1.000
_cell.angle_alpha   90.00
_cell.angle_beta   90.00
_cell.angle_gamma   90.00
#
_symmetry.space_group_name_H-M   'P 1'
#
loop_
_entity.id
_entity.type
_entity.pdbx_description
1 polymer ?
#
loop_
_entity_poly.entity_id
_entity_poly.type
_entity_poly.pdbx_seq_one_letter_code
_entity_poly.pdbx_strand_id
1 'polypeptide(L)'
;AFDMIRNDPKLFYVGAVQTLFEAAMNVFILQWPPALNKAVAAAFGGDANTPFGTIFSCFMSCSLLGSILFGQLNKKKVVSEDATAIMLSVATVAMAGAAISTRMSPVPFSGIVAAFFVYEACVGMYFPAMGTLRSRLVPDSHKSLILSVF
;
A
#
# COMPACT_ATOMS: atom_id res chain seq x y z
N ALA A 1 22.63 -2.76 18.10
CA ALA A 1 21.49 -2.67 17.16
C ALA A 1 20.63 -3.93 17.22
N PHE A 2 21.17 -5.11 16.91
CA PHE A 2 20.43 -6.40 16.98
C PHE A 2 19.84 -6.70 18.37
N ASP A 3 20.57 -6.48 19.47
CA ASP A 3 20.03 -6.70 20.82
C ASP A 3 18.90 -5.74 21.19
N MET A 4 18.93 -4.51 20.66
CA MET A 4 17.88 -3.51 20.90
C MET A 4 16.61 -3.84 20.10
N ILE A 5 16.76 -4.33 18.87
CA ILE A 5 15.65 -4.87 18.06
C ILE A 5 15.05 -6.13 18.70
N ARG A 6 15.90 -6.99 19.29
CA ARG A 6 15.46 -8.21 19.97
C ARG A 6 14.77 -7.93 21.30
N ASN A 7 15.19 -6.88 22.02
CA ASN A 7 14.62 -6.48 23.31
C ASN A 7 13.35 -5.64 23.17
N ASP A 8 13.15 -4.94 22.04
CA ASP A 8 11.95 -4.15 21.79
C ASP A 8 11.07 -4.79 20.71
N PRO A 9 10.13 -5.69 21.08
CA PRO A 9 9.32 -6.44 20.12
C PRO A 9 8.50 -5.53 19.20
N LYS A 10 8.15 -4.32 19.66
CA LYS A 10 7.41 -3.35 18.84
C LYS A 10 8.23 -2.88 17.64
N LEU A 11 9.53 -2.66 17.84
CA LEU A 11 10.43 -2.23 16.76
C LEU A 11 10.56 -3.33 15.69
N PHE A 12 10.63 -4.59 16.12
CA PHE A 12 10.69 -5.73 15.21
C PHE A 12 9.40 -5.86 14.37
N TYR A 13 8.22 -5.77 14.97
CA TYR A 13 6.95 -5.84 14.23
C TYR A 13 6.81 -4.71 13.21
N VAL A 14 7.20 -3.50 13.58
CA VAL A 14 7.11 -2.33 12.68
C VAL A 14 8.06 -2.47 11.49
N GLY A 15 9.29 -2.92 11.72
CA GLY A 15 10.24 -3.18 10.65
C GLY A 15 9.82 -4.34 9.74
N ALA A 16 9.20 -5.39 10.31
CA ALA A 16 8.63 -6.49 9.53
C ALA A 16 7.45 -6.02 8.65
N VAL A 17 6.54 -5.20 9.20
CA VAL A 17 5.41 -4.64 8.42
C VAL A 17 5.93 -3.72 7.32
N GLN A 18 6.92 -2.88 7.60
CA GLN A 18 7.56 -1.99 6.63
C GLN A 18 8.13 -2.76 5.44
N THR A 19 8.99 -3.73 5.72
CA THR A 19 9.67 -4.53 4.68
C THR A 19 8.69 -5.36 3.85
N LEU A 20 7.70 -5.99 4.50
CA LEU A 20 6.66 -6.75 3.82
C LEU A 20 5.77 -5.85 2.94
N PHE A 21 5.41 -4.66 3.42
CA PHE A 21 4.57 -3.73 2.67
C PHE A 21 5.30 -3.14 1.46
N GLU A 22 6.57 -2.74 1.64
CA GLU A 22 7.40 -2.26 0.53
C GLU A 22 7.66 -3.36 -0.50
N ALA A 23 7.87 -4.61 -0.07
CA ALA A 23 7.93 -5.75 -0.98
C ALA A 23 6.63 -5.90 -1.77
N ALA A 24 5.47 -5.84 -1.11
CA ALA A 24 4.16 -5.93 -1.77
C ALA A 24 3.94 -4.78 -2.78
N MET A 25 4.34 -3.56 -2.45
CA MET A 25 4.27 -2.40 -3.35
C MET A 25 5.11 -2.62 -4.62
N ASN A 26 6.33 -3.16 -4.47
CA ASN A 26 7.18 -3.48 -5.63
C ASN A 26 6.57 -4.58 -6.50
N VAL A 27 5.97 -5.61 -5.90
CA VAL A 27 5.25 -6.66 -6.67
C VAL A 27 4.04 -6.07 -7.40
N PHE A 28 3.29 -5.16 -6.76
CA PHE A 28 2.15 -4.50 -7.39
C PHE A 28 2.54 -3.76 -8.67
N ILE A 29 3.63 -3.00 -8.65
CA ILE A 29 4.14 -2.23 -9.81
C ILE A 29 4.36 -3.13 -11.04
N LEU A 30 4.81 -4.38 -10.83
CA LEU A 30 5.02 -5.35 -11.90
C LEU A 30 3.71 -6.03 -12.35
N GLN A 31 2.75 -6.20 -11.43
CA GLN A 31 1.54 -6.99 -11.66
C GLN A 31 0.36 -6.16 -12.19
N TRP A 32 0.27 -4.87 -11.89
CA TRP A 32 -0.88 -4.05 -12.33
C TRP A 32 -0.96 -3.90 -13.85
N PRO A 33 0.13 -3.74 -14.64
CA PRO A 33 0.02 -3.61 -16.09
C PRO A 33 -0.59 -4.84 -16.79
N PRO A 34 -0.13 -6.10 -16.54
CA PRO A 34 -0.74 -7.27 -17.16
C PRO A 34 -2.15 -7.56 -16.64
N ALA A 35 -2.44 -7.26 -15.37
CA ALA A 35 -3.79 -7.42 -14.82
C ALA A 35 -4.80 -6.47 -15.48
N LEU A 36 -4.40 -5.22 -15.68
CA LEU A 36 -5.21 -4.21 -16.34
C LEU A 36 -5.41 -4.52 -17.82
N ASN A 37 -4.37 -4.92 -18.54
CA ASN A 37 -4.49 -5.29 -19.95
C ASN A 37 -5.49 -6.45 -20.15
N LYS A 38 -5.44 -7.47 -19.28
CA LYS A 38 -6.45 -8.54 -19.28
C LYS A 38 -7.86 -8.03 -19.00
N ALA A 39 -8.02 -7.11 -18.04
CA ALA A 39 -9.33 -6.55 -17.69
C ALA A 39 -9.89 -5.68 -18.83
N VAL A 40 -9.05 -4.89 -19.50
CA VAL A 40 -9.42 -4.07 -20.66
C VAL A 40 -9.79 -4.95 -21.86
N ALA A 41 -8.97 -5.96 -22.17
CA ALA A 41 -9.25 -6.91 -23.25
C ALA A 41 -10.57 -7.67 -23.02
N ALA A 42 -10.87 -8.03 -21.78
CA ALA A 42 -12.13 -8.70 -21.41
C ALA A 42 -13.36 -7.79 -21.48
N ALA A 43 -13.21 -6.49 -21.24
CA ALA A 43 -14.32 -5.54 -21.18
C ALA A 43 -14.58 -4.78 -22.50
N PHE A 44 -13.53 -4.49 -23.28
CA PHE A 44 -13.59 -3.63 -24.47
C PHE A 44 -13.13 -4.33 -25.77
N GLY A 45 -12.72 -5.59 -25.71
CA GLY A 45 -12.23 -6.37 -26.86
C GLY A 45 -10.70 -6.32 -27.04
N GLY A 46 -10.15 -7.29 -27.79
CA GLY A 46 -8.70 -7.53 -27.89
C GLY A 46 -7.86 -6.42 -28.52
N ASP A 47 -8.48 -5.47 -29.25
CA ASP A 47 -7.82 -4.32 -29.88
C ASP A 47 -7.85 -3.03 -29.03
N ALA A 48 -8.42 -3.09 -27.82
CA ALA A 48 -8.52 -1.92 -26.96
C ALA A 48 -7.15 -1.53 -26.37
N ASN A 49 -6.66 -0.36 -26.75
CA ASN A 49 -5.39 0.16 -26.24
C ASN A 49 -5.55 0.62 -24.79
N THR A 50 -4.70 0.13 -23.88
CA THR A 50 -4.78 0.47 -22.45
C THR A 50 -4.09 1.82 -22.20
N PRO A 51 -4.79 2.86 -21.72
CA PRO A 51 -4.19 4.15 -21.42
C PRO A 51 -3.41 4.10 -20.09
N PHE A 52 -2.21 3.51 -20.11
CA PHE A 52 -1.36 3.36 -18.93
C PHE A 52 -1.04 4.69 -18.25
N GLY A 53 -0.79 5.74 -19.03
CA GLY A 53 -0.46 7.07 -18.49
C GLY A 53 -1.59 7.68 -17.66
N THR A 54 -2.83 7.62 -18.14
CA THR A 54 -3.98 8.17 -17.43
C THR A 54 -4.25 7.42 -16.13
N ILE A 55 -4.14 6.10 -16.15
CA ILE A 55 -4.39 5.26 -14.97
C ILE A 55 -3.28 5.48 -13.93
N PHE A 56 -2.04 5.60 -14.37
CA PHE A 56 -0.93 5.98 -13.51
C PHE A 56 -1.14 7.36 -12.86
N SER A 57 -1.66 8.36 -13.61
CA SER A 57 -2.02 9.66 -13.01
C SER A 57 -3.15 9.54 -11.98
N CYS A 58 -4.13 8.66 -12.20
CA CYS A 58 -5.15 8.36 -11.21
C CYS A 58 -4.55 7.71 -9.95
N PHE A 59 -3.60 6.78 -10.11
CA PHE A 59 -2.88 6.19 -8.98
C PHE A 59 -2.15 7.24 -8.14
N MET A 60 -1.38 8.11 -8.79
CA MET A 60 -0.70 9.21 -8.10
C MET A 60 -1.68 10.18 -7.40
N SER A 61 -2.87 10.38 -7.97
CA SER A 61 -3.91 11.19 -7.33
C SER A 61 -4.52 10.48 -6.11
N CYS A 62 -4.76 9.18 -6.20
CA CYS A 62 -5.26 8.36 -5.08
C CYS A 62 -4.24 8.28 -3.93
N SER A 63 -2.94 8.15 -4.23
CA SER A 63 -1.90 8.13 -3.19
C SER A 63 -1.77 9.48 -2.47
N LEU A 64 -1.93 10.59 -3.19
CA LEU A 64 -2.01 11.92 -2.57
C LEU A 64 -3.26 12.05 -1.67
N LEU A 65 -4.41 11.60 -2.14
CA LEU A 65 -5.65 11.58 -1.33
C LEU A 65 -5.49 10.74 -0.06
N GLY A 66 -4.85 9.57 -0.14
CA GLY A 66 -4.56 8.72 1.01
C GLY A 66 -3.68 9.41 2.06
N SER A 67 -2.67 10.16 1.60
CA SER A 67 -1.79 10.95 2.48
C SER A 67 -2.56 12.06 3.22
N ILE A 68 -3.46 12.76 2.51
CA ILE A 68 -4.31 13.80 3.10
C ILE A 68 -5.28 13.20 4.12
N LEU A 69 -5.89 12.06 3.79
CA LEU A 69 -6.81 11.34 4.67
C LEU A 69 -6.13 10.97 5.99
N PHE A 70 -4.90 10.46 5.91
CA PHE A 70 -4.08 10.16 7.10
C PHE A 70 -3.77 11.42 7.91
N GLY A 71 -3.42 12.53 7.25
CA GLY A 71 -3.21 13.81 7.91
C GLY A 71 -4.44 14.27 8.72
N GLN A 72 -5.65 14.05 8.20
CA GLN A 72 -6.88 14.34 8.93
C GLN A 72 -7.15 13.36 10.08
N LEU A 73 -6.88 12.07 9.90
CA LEU A 73 -6.98 11.06 10.96
C LEU A 73 -6.01 11.35 12.10
N ASN A 74 -4.80 11.81 11.79
CA ASN A 74 -3.79 12.17 12.78
C ASN A 74 -4.21 13.42 13.59
N LYS A 75 -4.87 14.41 12.95
CA LYS A 75 -5.49 15.56 13.67
C LYS A 75 -6.56 15.11 14.67
N LYS A 76 -7.24 13.98 14.42
CA LYS A 76 -8.21 13.38 15.34
C LYS A 76 -7.56 12.51 16.45
N LYS A 77 -6.23 12.52 16.59
CA LYS A 77 -5.45 11.71 17.56
C LYS A 77 -5.69 10.19 17.44
N VAL A 78 -6.02 9.69 16.25
CA VAL A 78 -6.07 8.24 16.03
C VAL A 78 -4.68 7.66 16.29
N VAL A 79 -4.62 6.57 17.06
CA VAL A 79 -3.37 5.88 17.36
C VAL A 79 -2.75 5.40 16.05
N SER A 80 -1.51 5.81 15.78
CA SER A 80 -0.85 5.53 14.50
C SER A 80 -0.73 4.02 14.24
N GLU A 81 -0.61 3.20 15.28
CA GLU A 81 -0.57 1.73 15.19
C GLU A 81 -1.89 1.17 14.65
N ASP A 82 -3.05 1.61 15.17
CA ASP A 82 -4.36 1.18 14.68
C ASP A 82 -4.60 1.63 13.24
N ALA A 83 -4.18 2.85 12.90
CA ALA A 83 -4.27 3.35 11.53
C ALA A 83 -3.43 2.50 10.56
N THR A 84 -2.20 2.11 10.96
CA THR A 84 -1.34 1.21 10.18
C THR A 84 -1.91 -0.20 10.05
N ALA A 85 -2.52 -0.74 11.10
CA ALA A 85 -3.17 -2.05 11.05
C ALA A 85 -4.40 -2.04 10.14
N ILE A 86 -5.24 -1.01 10.24
CA ILE A 86 -6.43 -0.83 9.40
C ILE A 86 -6.02 -0.70 7.93
N MET A 87 -5.06 0.15 7.58
CA MET A 87 -4.62 0.28 6.18
C MET A 87 -4.06 -1.04 5.64
N LEU A 88 -3.32 -1.81 6.43
CA LEU A 88 -2.74 -3.08 6.00
C LEU A 88 -3.84 -4.12 5.73
N SER A 89 -4.86 -4.15 6.59
CA SER A 89 -6.03 -5.01 6.40
C SER A 89 -6.80 -4.63 5.14
N VAL A 90 -7.04 -3.33 4.90
CA VAL A 90 -7.73 -2.83 3.71
C VAL A 90 -6.93 -3.13 2.45
N ALA A 91 -5.61 -2.90 2.45
CA ALA A 91 -4.74 -3.21 1.33
C ALA A 91 -4.75 -4.72 1.00
N THR A 92 -4.72 -5.57 2.03
CA THR A 92 -4.76 -7.04 1.87
C THR A 92 -6.10 -7.48 1.27
N VAL A 93 -7.22 -6.95 1.77
CA VAL A 93 -8.56 -7.27 1.26
C VAL A 93 -8.74 -6.77 -0.18
N ALA A 94 -8.24 -5.57 -0.50
CA ALA A 94 -8.29 -5.02 -1.86
C ALA A 94 -7.51 -5.91 -2.84
N MET A 95 -6.29 -6.32 -2.49
CA MET A 95 -5.48 -7.20 -3.32
C MET A 95 -6.08 -8.61 -3.47
N ALA A 96 -6.60 -9.18 -2.39
CA ALA A 96 -7.30 -10.46 -2.44
C ALA A 96 -8.55 -10.36 -3.33
N GLY A 97 -9.32 -9.27 -3.21
CA GLY A 97 -10.47 -8.99 -4.06
C GLY A 97 -10.11 -8.87 -5.54
N ALA A 98 -9.03 -8.18 -5.87
CA ALA A 98 -8.52 -8.10 -7.25
C ALA A 98 -8.07 -9.48 -7.77
N ALA A 99 -7.36 -10.26 -6.96
CA ALA A 99 -6.91 -11.61 -7.31
C ALA A 99 -8.07 -12.59 -7.56
N ILE A 100 -9.15 -12.50 -6.77
CA ILE A 100 -10.36 -13.30 -6.98
C ILE A 100 -11.10 -12.82 -8.23
N SER A 101 -11.25 -11.51 -8.41
CA SER A 101 -11.96 -10.91 -9.55
C SER A 101 -11.32 -11.25 -10.90
N THR A 102 -9.99 -11.38 -10.95
CA THR A 102 -9.28 -11.82 -12.17
C THR A 102 -9.52 -13.29 -12.54
N ARG A 103 -10.02 -14.11 -11.61
CA ARG A 103 -10.39 -15.52 -11.85
C ARG A 103 -11.88 -15.71 -12.18
N MET A 104 -12.70 -14.69 -11.97
CA MET A 104 -14.13 -14.73 -12.29
C MET A 104 -14.36 -14.52 -13.80
N SER A 105 -15.38 -15.18 -14.35
CA SER A 105 -15.85 -14.96 -15.72
C SER A 105 -17.34 -14.61 -15.66
N PRO A 106 -17.77 -13.41 -16.09
CA PRO A 106 -16.96 -12.33 -16.69
C PRO A 106 -16.08 -11.60 -15.65
N VAL A 107 -14.94 -11.06 -16.12
CA VAL A 107 -14.02 -10.28 -15.27
C VAL A 107 -14.62 -8.89 -15.04
N PRO A 108 -14.97 -8.50 -13.81
CA PRO A 108 -15.52 -7.17 -13.54
C PRO A 108 -14.40 -6.12 -13.60
N PHE A 109 -14.29 -5.40 -14.71
CA PHE A 109 -13.30 -4.33 -14.91
C PHE A 109 -13.35 -3.26 -13.80
N SER A 110 -14.55 -2.82 -13.44
CA SER A 110 -14.77 -1.81 -12.38
C SER A 110 -14.29 -2.30 -11.01
N GLY A 111 -14.45 -3.59 -10.70
CA GLY A 111 -14.02 -4.18 -9.43
C GLY A 111 -12.50 -4.21 -9.27
N ILE A 112 -11.77 -4.58 -10.33
CA ILE A 112 -10.29 -4.61 -10.33
C ILE A 112 -9.73 -3.19 -10.23
N VAL A 113 -10.26 -2.26 -11.02
CA VAL A 113 -9.79 -0.86 -11.02
C VAL A 113 -10.08 -0.20 -9.67
N ALA A 114 -11.27 -0.41 -9.10
CA ALA A 114 -11.60 0.09 -7.77
C ALA A 114 -10.66 -0.48 -6.69
N ALA A 115 -10.36 -1.79 -6.75
CA ALA A 115 -9.42 -2.42 -5.82
C ALA A 115 -8.01 -1.83 -5.94
N PHE A 116 -7.53 -1.55 -7.15
CA PHE A 116 -6.23 -0.89 -7.36
C PHE A 116 -6.22 0.54 -6.82
N PHE A 117 -7.28 1.32 -7.00
CA PHE A 117 -7.38 2.67 -6.43
C PHE A 117 -7.42 2.67 -4.90
N VAL A 118 -8.14 1.73 -4.30
CA VAL A 118 -8.17 1.57 -2.84
C VAL A 118 -6.78 1.17 -2.32
N TYR A 119 -6.13 0.20 -2.97
CA TYR A 119 -4.77 -0.20 -2.61
C TYR A 119 -3.80 0.98 -2.68
N GLU A 120 -3.86 1.77 -3.76
CA GLU A 120 -3.00 2.93 -3.95
C GLU A 120 -3.26 4.05 -2.93
N ALA A 121 -4.51 4.24 -2.52
CA ALA A 121 -4.84 5.14 -1.41
C ALA A 121 -4.25 4.63 -0.08
N CYS A 122 -4.21 3.31 0.16
CA CYS A 122 -3.52 2.73 1.30
C CYS A 122 -2.00 2.94 1.21
N VAL A 123 -1.39 2.80 0.03
CA VAL A 123 0.03 3.11 -0.20
C VAL A 123 0.32 4.58 0.08
N GLY A 124 -0.57 5.49 -0.31
CA GLY A 124 -0.48 6.91 0.05
C GLY A 124 -0.47 7.16 1.56
N MET A 125 -1.30 6.43 2.30
CA MET A 125 -1.39 6.51 3.76
C MET A 125 -0.16 5.92 4.47
N TYR A 126 0.51 4.94 3.86
CA TYR A 126 1.68 4.27 4.41
C TYR A 126 2.84 5.24 4.72
N PHE A 127 3.20 6.11 3.77
CA PHE A 127 4.33 7.01 3.90
C PHE A 127 4.27 7.91 5.16
N PRO A 128 3.18 8.67 5.42
CA PRO A 128 3.10 9.49 6.62
C PRO A 128 2.91 8.66 7.91
N ALA A 129 2.27 7.48 7.83
CA ALA A 129 2.11 6.59 8.98
C ALA A 129 3.47 6.05 9.46
N MET A 130 4.27 5.52 8.54
CA MET A 130 5.62 5.05 8.85
C MET A 130 6.55 6.18 9.27
N GLY A 131 6.43 7.37 8.66
CA GLY A 131 7.17 8.55 9.12
C GLY A 131 6.88 8.91 10.58
N THR A 132 5.62 8.77 11.02
CA THR A 132 5.19 9.03 12.41
C THR A 132 5.63 7.91 13.36
N LEU A 133 5.55 6.64 12.95
CA LEU A 133 6.01 5.52 13.77
C LEU A 133 7.53 5.57 13.97
N ARG A 134 8.29 5.82 12.90
CA ARG A 134 9.76 5.94 12.94
C ARG A 134 10.22 7.10 13.84
N SER A 135 9.46 8.20 13.94
CA SER A 135 9.83 9.31 14.82
C SER A 135 9.55 9.03 16.30
N ARG A 136 8.59 8.14 16.62
CA ARG A 136 8.25 7.76 18.00
C ARG A 136 9.05 6.59 18.54
N LEU A 137 9.31 5.58 17.70
CA LEU A 137 9.92 4.31 18.11
C LEU A 137 11.45 4.33 18.09
N VAL A 138 12.07 5.24 17.33
CA VAL A 138 13.51 5.20 17.09
C VAL A 138 14.22 6.32 17.87
N PRO A 139 14.98 6.00 18.93
CA PRO A 139 15.79 6.97 19.65
C PRO A 139 16.81 7.61 18.68
N ASP A 140 16.94 8.94 18.72
CA ASP A 140 17.78 9.69 17.77
C ASP A 140 19.24 9.21 17.73
N SER A 141 19.74 8.61 18.82
CA SER A 141 21.10 8.08 18.94
C SER A 141 21.41 6.87 18.05
N HIS A 142 20.41 6.08 17.62
CA HIS A 142 20.62 4.84 16.85
C HIS A 142 19.79 4.77 15.56
N LYS A 143 19.21 5.90 15.15
CA LYS A 143 18.22 5.98 14.08
C LYS A 143 18.72 5.50 12.73
N SER A 144 19.94 5.90 12.36
CA SER A 144 20.57 5.48 11.11
C SER A 144 20.90 3.99 11.08
N LEU A 145 21.27 3.38 12.22
CA LEU A 145 21.60 1.95 12.27
C LEU A 145 20.35 1.06 12.17
N ILE A 146 19.24 1.49 12.78
CA ILE A 146 17.98 0.74 12.72
C ILE A 146 17.33 0.88 11.34
N LEU A 147 17.36 2.07 10.75
CA LEU A 147 16.84 2.31 9.40
C LEU A 147 17.63 1.58 8.30
N SER A 148 18.94 1.40 8.45
CA SER A 148 19.72 0.67 7.45
C SER A 148 19.48 -0.85 7.47
N VAL A 149 18.84 -1.39 8.52
CA VAL A 149 18.55 -2.81 8.66
C VAL A 149 17.20 -3.20 8.04
N PHE A 150 16.27 -2.25 7.92
CA PHE A 150 14.90 -2.45 7.41
C PHE A 150 14.66 -1.67 6.13
#